data_AF-A0A7U9XX11-F1
#
_entry.id   AF-A0A7U9XX11-F1
#
_cell.length_a   1.000
_cell.length_b   1.000
_cell.length_c   1.000
_cell.angle_alpha   90.00
_cell.angle_beta   90.00
_cell.angle_gamma   90.00
#
_symmetry.space_group_name_H-M   'P 1'
#
loop_
_entity.id
_entity.type
_entity.pdbx_description
1 polymer ?
#
loop_
_entity_poly.entity_id
_entity_poly.type
_entity_poly.pdbx_seq_one_letter_code
_entity_poly.pdbx_strand_id
1 'polypeptide(L)'
;MQVRDYLSRYYYTKQKIKLMQEETEEFIRLANSIPGISFDQIRVDGTKSLKAPFEKWIQKTLENEQLITQMKRKLPNIKGEIICVIDQLEDSKLKMLLIYRYIDWLSWSEIAKNLVYSSATVRRWHVKALAQIVLPKKRQD
;
A
#
# COMPACT_ATOMS: atom_id res chain seq x y z
N MET A 1 -13.91 7.91 8.96
CA MET A 1 -13.25 7.19 7.85
C MET A 1 -14.25 7.08 6.72
N GLN A 2 -13.94 7.56 5.51
CA GLN A 2 -14.86 7.44 4.38
C GLN A 2 -14.85 6.00 3.83
N VAL A 3 -15.97 5.55 3.26
CA VAL A 3 -16.09 4.19 2.69
C VAL A 3 -15.01 3.94 1.64
N ARG A 4 -14.74 4.93 0.78
CA ARG A 4 -13.72 4.82 -0.26
C ARG A 4 -12.33 4.59 0.31
N ASP A 5 -11.98 5.28 1.39
CA ASP A 5 -10.67 5.13 2.05
C ASP A 5 -10.54 3.72 2.66
N TYR A 6 -11.63 3.22 3.24
CA TYR A 6 -11.70 1.87 3.80
C TYR A 6 -11.62 0.77 2.75
N LEU A 7 -12.17 0.96 1.56
CA LEU A 7 -12.03 -0.04 0.51
C LEU A 7 -10.66 0.06 -0.19
N SER A 8 -10.05 1.24 -0.24
CA SER A 8 -8.77 1.46 -0.95
C SER A 8 -7.53 1.06 -0.16
N ARG A 9 -7.62 0.85 1.16
CA ARG A 9 -6.47 0.53 2.03
C ARG A 9 -5.72 -0.72 1.61
N TYR A 10 -6.36 -1.73 1.00
CA TYR A 10 -5.63 -2.89 0.47
C TYR A 10 -4.61 -2.48 -0.60
N TYR A 11 -5.04 -1.70 -1.58
CA TYR A 11 -4.16 -1.20 -2.64
C TYR A 11 -3.06 -0.29 -2.08
N TYR A 12 -3.40 0.67 -1.22
CA TYR A 12 -2.39 1.57 -0.64
C TYR A 12 -1.37 0.82 0.20
N THR A 13 -1.79 -0.22 0.92
CA THR A 13 -0.86 -1.08 1.68
C THR A 13 0.07 -1.83 0.73
N LYS A 14 -0.44 -2.37 -0.39
CA LYS A 14 0.40 -2.99 -1.43
C LYS A 14 1.41 -2.01 -2.02
N GLN A 15 0.98 -0.79 -2.36
CA GLN A 15 1.87 0.23 -2.90
C GLN A 15 2.95 0.64 -1.90
N LYS A 16 2.57 0.82 -0.63
CA LYS A 16 3.53 1.11 0.43
C LYS A 16 4.56 -0.01 0.59
N ILE A 17 4.13 -1.27 0.58
CA ILE A 17 5.06 -2.41 0.58
C ILE A 17 6.02 -2.34 -0.61
N LYS A 18 5.54 -2.07 -1.82
CA LYS A 18 6.37 -1.97 -3.02
C LYS A 18 7.43 -0.87 -2.89
N LEU A 19 7.03 0.33 -2.49
CA LEU A 19 7.94 1.46 -2.28
C LEU A 19 8.99 1.15 -1.21
N MET A 20 8.59 0.50 -0.11
CA MET A 20 9.55 0.10 0.93
C MET A 20 10.53 -0.96 0.42
N GLN A 21 10.10 -1.88 -0.45
CA GLN A 21 11.01 -2.85 -1.06
C GLN A 21 12.04 -2.18 -1.97
N GLU A 22 11.61 -1.22 -2.80
CA GLU A 22 12.51 -0.41 -3.65
C GLU A 22 13.51 0.39 -2.79
N GLU A 23 13.05 0.98 -1.68
CA GLU A 23 13.93 1.69 -0.74
C GLU A 23 14.94 0.75 -0.08
N THR A 24 14.53 -0.46 0.31
CA THR A 24 15.43 -1.49 0.86
C THR A 24 16.51 -1.88 -0.16
N GLU A 25 16.15 -2.02 -1.44
CA GLU A 25 17.11 -2.30 -2.52
C GLU A 25 18.16 -1.18 -2.64
N GLU A 26 17.74 0.09 -2.55
CA GLU A 26 18.67 1.22 -2.53
C GLU A 26 19.57 1.25 -1.28
N PHE A 27 19.05 0.91 -0.10
CA PHE A 27 19.88 0.80 1.11
C PHE A 27 20.93 -0.29 0.99
N ILE A 28 20.58 -1.44 0.41
CA ILE A 28 21.54 -2.52 0.13
C ILE A 28 22.61 -2.04 -0.85
N ARG A 29 22.21 -1.33 -1.91
CA ARG A 29 23.16 -0.73 -2.87
C ARG A 29 24.11 0.25 -2.18
N LEU A 30 23.60 1.14 -1.33
CA LEU A 30 24.39 2.13 -0.59
C LEU A 30 25.33 1.49 0.45
N ALA A 31 24.89 0.42 1.11
CA ALA A 31 25.73 -0.34 2.04
C ALA A 31 26.93 -1.00 1.33
N ASN A 32 26.73 -1.45 0.09
CA ASN A 32 27.77 -2.06 -0.75
C ASN A 32 28.59 -1.05 -1.58
N SER A 33 28.27 0.24 -1.50
CA SER A 33 28.96 1.29 -2.24
C SER A 33 30.16 1.83 -1.45
N ILE A 34 31.27 2.09 -2.16
CA ILE A 34 32.44 2.71 -1.56
C ILE A 34 32.14 4.20 -1.33
N PRO A 35 32.33 4.74 -0.12
CA PRO A 35 32.13 6.16 0.15
C PRO A 35 33.01 7.02 -0.77
N GLY A 36 32.41 7.98 -1.48
CA GLY A 36 33.15 8.92 -2.31
C GLY A 36 34.05 9.82 -1.46
N ILE A 37 35.24 10.13 -1.99
CA ILE A 37 36.15 11.11 -1.38
C ILE A 37 35.58 12.51 -1.63
N SER A 38 35.29 13.27 -0.57
CA SER A 38 34.87 14.66 -0.68
C SER A 38 36.08 15.58 -0.57
N PHE A 39 36.36 16.34 -1.64
CA PHE A 39 37.50 17.27 -1.70
C PHE A 39 37.16 18.68 -1.19
N ASP A 40 35.88 18.99 -0.99
CA ASP A 40 35.36 20.34 -0.71
C ASP A 40 34.88 20.51 0.75
N GLN A 41 35.06 19.49 1.59
CA GLN A 41 34.61 19.53 2.99
C GLN A 41 35.59 20.31 3.86
N ILE A 42 35.13 21.46 4.39
CA ILE A 42 35.76 22.18 5.50
C ILE A 42 35.89 21.19 6.66
N ARG A 43 37.13 20.90 7.08
CA ARG A 43 37.39 20.07 8.26
C ARG A 43 36.91 20.83 9.49
N VAL A 44 35.76 20.43 10.03
CA VAL A 44 35.27 20.88 11.33
C VAL A 44 35.86 20.01 12.44
N ASP A 45 36.38 20.63 13.49
CA ASP A 45 36.85 19.97 14.70
C ASP A 45 35.65 19.43 15.49
N GLY A 46 35.18 18.25 15.09
CA GLY A 46 34.15 17.48 15.78
C GLY A 46 34.63 16.06 16.05
N THR A 47 34.14 15.46 17.14
CA THR A 47 34.40 14.05 17.47
C THR A 47 33.95 13.18 16.30
N LYS A 48 34.89 12.48 15.65
CA LYS A 48 34.58 11.57 14.53
C LYS A 48 33.75 10.40 15.05
N SER A 49 32.65 10.10 14.37
CA SER A 49 31.88 8.88 14.64
C SER A 49 32.77 7.65 14.43
N LEU A 50 32.82 6.76 15.42
CA LEU A 50 33.52 5.46 15.34
C LEU A 50 32.78 4.44 14.45
N LYS A 51 31.51 4.70 14.11
CA LYS A 51 30.69 3.81 13.28
C LYS A 51 31.07 3.91 11.81
N ALA A 52 31.08 2.77 11.14
CA ALA A 52 31.34 2.72 9.71
C ALA A 52 30.15 3.33 8.92
N PRO A 53 30.40 4.08 7.81
CA PRO A 53 29.32 4.72 7.05
C PRO A 53 28.24 3.78 6.49
N PHE A 54 28.57 2.50 6.27
CA PHE A 54 27.64 1.48 5.77
C PHE A 54 26.71 0.91 6.86
N GLU A 55 27.10 0.99 8.14
CA GLU A 55 26.36 0.40 9.27
C GLU A 55 24.93 0.94 9.35
N LYS A 56 24.76 2.25 9.10
CA LYS A 56 23.44 2.91 9.10
C LYS A 56 22.51 2.35 8.02
N TRP A 57 23.04 1.96 6.86
CA TRP A 57 22.25 1.45 5.75
C TRP A 57 21.81 0.02 6.04
N ILE A 58 22.71 -0.81 6.58
CA ILE A 58 22.39 -2.18 7.03
C ILE A 58 21.28 -2.15 8.10
N GLN A 59 21.38 -1.26 9.08
CA GLN A 59 20.36 -1.13 10.12
C GLN A 59 18.99 -0.78 9.52
N LYS A 60 18.93 0.21 8.61
CA LYS A 60 17.70 0.59 7.92
C LYS A 60 17.11 -0.54 7.07
N THR A 61 17.96 -1.31 6.38
CA THR A 61 17.54 -2.49 5.63
C THR A 61 16.81 -3.48 6.55
N LEU A 62 17.40 -3.82 7.70
CA LEU A 62 16.80 -4.75 8.66
C LEU A 62 15.46 -4.25 9.21
N GLU A 63 15.38 -2.97 9.57
CA GLU A 63 14.14 -2.33 10.04
C GLU A 63 13.04 -2.37 8.96
N ASN A 64 13.37 -2.02 7.71
CA ASN A 64 12.44 -2.07 6.60
C ASN A 64 11.97 -3.50 6.29
N GLU A 65 12.86 -4.48 6.29
CA GLU A 65 12.51 -5.90 6.06
C GLU A 65 11.53 -6.44 7.09
N GLN A 66 11.74 -6.09 8.37
CA GLN A 66 10.82 -6.46 9.45
C GLN A 66 9.44 -5.84 9.23
N LEU A 67 9.38 -4.54 8.91
CA LEU A 67 8.12 -3.84 8.65
C LEU A 67 7.40 -4.39 7.41
N ILE A 68 8.12 -4.61 6.31
CA ILE A 68 7.57 -5.22 5.08
C ILE A 68 6.97 -6.59 5.40
N THR A 69 7.68 -7.41 6.17
CA THR A 69 7.21 -8.74 6.57
C THR A 69 5.92 -8.65 7.39
N GLN A 70 5.85 -7.74 8.37
CA GLN A 70 4.64 -7.51 9.15
C GLN A 70 3.48 -7.01 8.28
N MET A 71 3.72 -6.08 7.37
CA MET A 71 2.69 -5.56 6.47
C MET A 71 2.18 -6.64 5.50
N LYS A 72 3.06 -7.47 4.94
CA LYS A 72 2.69 -8.63 4.11
C LYS A 72 1.82 -9.62 4.88
N ARG A 73 2.13 -9.88 6.16
CA ARG A 73 1.29 -10.74 7.03
C ARG A 73 -0.11 -10.17 7.27
N LYS A 74 -0.24 -8.84 7.37
CA LYS A 74 -1.54 -8.15 7.56
C LYS A 74 -2.36 -8.05 6.27
N LEU A 75 -1.72 -8.16 5.11
CA LEU A 75 -2.36 -7.91 3.82
C LEU A 75 -3.56 -8.84 3.50
N PRO A 76 -3.49 -10.17 3.75
CA PRO A 76 -4.64 -11.05 3.59
C PRO A 76 -5.81 -10.68 4.49
N ASN A 77 -5.54 -10.24 5.72
CA ASN A 77 -6.58 -9.83 6.67
C ASN A 77 -7.31 -8.57 6.16
N ILE A 78 -6.55 -7.56 5.70
CA ILE A 78 -7.14 -6.34 5.13
C ILE A 78 -8.00 -6.69 3.90
N LYS A 79 -7.51 -7.59 3.03
CA LYS A 79 -8.26 -8.06 1.86
C LYS A 79 -9.57 -8.76 2.29
N GLY A 80 -9.48 -9.68 3.26
CA GLY A 80 -10.63 -10.40 3.80
C GLY A 80 -11.67 -9.46 4.42
N GLU A 81 -11.25 -8.53 5.27
CA GLU A 81 -12.13 -7.52 5.86
C GLU A 81 -12.88 -6.69 4.81
N ILE A 82 -12.22 -6.30 3.73
CA ILE A 82 -12.85 -5.55 2.64
C ILE A 82 -13.87 -6.42 1.91
N ILE A 83 -13.50 -7.66 1.58
CA ILE A 83 -14.40 -8.61 0.92
C ILE A 83 -15.63 -8.87 1.79
N CYS A 84 -15.46 -9.12 3.09
CA CYS A 84 -16.57 -9.32 4.01
C CYS A 84 -17.52 -8.11 4.06
N VAL A 85 -16.99 -6.88 3.99
CA VAL A 85 -17.82 -5.66 3.94
C VAL A 85 -18.55 -5.53 2.61
N ILE A 86 -17.91 -5.88 1.50
CA ILE A 86 -18.55 -5.89 0.18
C ILE A 86 -19.64 -6.96 0.11
N ASP A 87 -19.41 -8.13 0.72
CA ASP A 87 -20.33 -9.26 0.71
C ASP A 87 -21.66 -8.99 1.43
N GLN A 88 -21.75 -7.94 2.24
CA GLN A 88 -22.98 -7.47 2.88
C GLN A 88 -23.99 -6.87 1.91
N LEU A 89 -23.56 -6.47 0.71
CA LEU A 89 -24.49 -6.00 -0.32
C LEU A 89 -25.44 -7.13 -0.74
N GLU A 90 -26.64 -6.82 -1.19
CA GLU A 90 -27.55 -7.84 -1.73
C GLU A 90 -27.26 -8.11 -3.22
N ASP A 91 -26.98 -7.04 -3.97
CA ASP A 91 -26.79 -7.11 -5.42
C ASP A 91 -25.39 -7.62 -5.80
N SER A 92 -25.35 -8.82 -6.37
CA SER A 92 -24.13 -9.47 -6.86
C SER A 92 -23.36 -8.62 -7.87
N LYS A 93 -24.04 -7.84 -8.73
CA LYS A 93 -23.36 -6.96 -9.70
C LYS A 93 -22.62 -5.82 -9.00
N LEU A 94 -23.22 -5.26 -7.95
CA LEU A 94 -22.59 -4.21 -7.15
C LEU A 94 -21.39 -4.75 -6.36
N LYS A 95 -21.47 -5.98 -5.84
CA LYS A 95 -20.33 -6.67 -5.22
C LYS A 95 -19.17 -6.79 -6.19
N MET A 96 -19.43 -7.37 -7.36
CA MET A 96 -18.40 -7.61 -8.37
C MET A 96 -17.73 -6.31 -8.81
N LEU A 97 -18.52 -5.25 -9.00
CA LEU A 97 -18.01 -3.92 -9.31
C LEU A 97 -17.04 -3.41 -8.24
N LEU A 98 -17.38 -3.53 -6.96
CA LEU A 98 -16.51 -3.09 -5.87
C LEU A 98 -15.24 -3.95 -5.75
N ILE A 99 -15.34 -5.26 -5.96
CA ILE A 99 -14.17 -6.16 -5.98
C ILE A 99 -13.21 -5.74 -7.10
N TYR A 100 -13.70 -5.60 -8.33
CA TYR A 100 -12.89 -5.14 -9.44
C TYR A 100 -12.25 -3.77 -9.17
N ARG A 101 -13.00 -2.86 -8.53
CA ARG A 101 -12.51 -1.51 -8.28
C ARG A 101 -11.47 -1.43 -7.19
N TYR A 102 -11.65 -2.15 -6.08
CA TYR A 102 -10.87 -1.93 -4.84
C TYR A 102 -9.92 -3.07 -4.48
N ILE A 103 -10.19 -4.29 -4.97
CA ILE A 103 -9.29 -5.44 -4.79
C ILE A 103 -8.37 -5.59 -6.00
N ASP A 104 -8.94 -5.64 -7.20
CA ASP A 104 -8.17 -5.84 -8.43
C ASP A 104 -7.61 -4.52 -8.98
N TRP A 105 -8.12 -3.39 -8.47
CA TRP A 105 -7.69 -2.03 -8.81
C TRP A 105 -7.82 -1.68 -10.29
N LEU A 106 -8.88 -2.18 -10.93
CA LEU A 106 -9.14 -1.95 -12.35
C LEU A 106 -9.63 -0.52 -12.64
N SER A 107 -9.30 -0.06 -13.84
CA SER A 107 -9.82 1.20 -14.40
C SER A 107 -11.32 1.08 -14.70
N TRP A 108 -12.00 2.23 -14.77
CA TRP A 108 -13.42 2.27 -15.13
C TRP A 108 -13.71 1.63 -16.50
N SER A 109 -12.80 1.79 -17.46
CA SER A 109 -12.89 1.19 -18.78
C SER A 109 -12.79 -0.33 -18.74
N GLU A 110 -11.89 -0.89 -17.92
CA GLU A 110 -11.76 -2.34 -17.77
C GLU A 110 -12.98 -2.92 -17.07
N ILE A 111 -13.47 -2.27 -15.99
CA ILE A 111 -14.68 -2.70 -15.28
C ILE A 111 -15.90 -2.68 -16.22
N ALA A 112 -16.04 -1.62 -17.01
CA ALA A 112 -17.11 -1.48 -18.00
C ALA A 112 -17.08 -2.61 -19.04
N LYS A 113 -15.89 -2.95 -19.55
CA LYS A 113 -15.69 -4.09 -20.46
C LYS A 113 -16.05 -5.42 -19.79
N ASN A 114 -15.54 -5.66 -18.57
CA ASN A 114 -15.74 -6.92 -17.85
C ASN A 114 -17.21 -7.15 -17.47
N LEU A 115 -17.94 -6.10 -17.12
CA LEU A 115 -19.36 -6.18 -16.78
C LEU A 115 -20.29 -6.04 -18.01
N VAL A 116 -19.75 -5.74 -19.19
CA VAL A 116 -20.53 -5.51 -20.43
C VAL A 116 -21.54 -4.36 -20.29
N TYR A 117 -21.11 -3.26 -19.67
CA TYR A 117 -21.92 -2.04 -19.51
C TYR A 117 -21.14 -0.78 -19.89
N SER A 118 -21.85 0.33 -20.10
CA SER A 118 -21.19 1.61 -20.33
C SER A 118 -20.51 2.13 -19.05
N SER A 119 -19.39 2.86 -19.22
CA SER A 119 -18.67 3.48 -18.10
C SER A 119 -19.56 4.41 -17.25
N ALA A 120 -20.55 5.06 -17.86
CA ALA A 120 -21.52 5.89 -17.16
C ALA A 120 -22.40 5.06 -16.21
N THR A 121 -22.91 3.92 -16.68
CA THR A 121 -23.71 3.00 -15.85
C THR A 121 -22.90 2.45 -14.68
N VAL A 122 -21.67 1.99 -14.94
CA VAL A 122 -20.76 1.49 -13.90
C VAL A 122 -20.49 2.57 -12.84
N ARG A 123 -20.25 3.82 -13.22
CA ARG A 123 -20.03 4.91 -12.25
C ARG A 123 -21.28 5.21 -11.41
N ARG A 124 -22.49 5.16 -11.98
CA ARG A 124 -23.73 5.31 -11.20
C ARG A 124 -23.90 4.16 -10.22
N TRP A 125 -23.65 2.93 -10.65
CA TRP A 125 -23.70 1.75 -9.79
C TRP A 125 -22.66 1.81 -8.68
N HIS A 126 -21.47 2.32 -8.96
CA HIS A 126 -20.45 2.55 -7.94
C HIS A 126 -20.96 3.50 -6.83
N VAL A 127 -21.55 4.63 -7.19
CA VAL A 127 -22.13 5.56 -6.22
C VAL A 127 -23.23 4.88 -5.40
N LYS A 128 -24.13 4.14 -6.06
CA LYS A 128 -25.18 3.36 -5.38
C LYS A 128 -24.60 2.33 -4.42
N ALA A 129 -23.60 1.57 -4.84
CA ALA A 129 -22.95 0.53 -4.03
C ALA A 129 -22.29 1.14 -2.78
N LEU A 130 -21.55 2.24 -2.95
CA LEU A 130 -20.91 2.93 -1.83
C LEU A 130 -21.90 3.45 -0.78
N ALA A 131 -23.09 3.89 -1.22
CA ALA A 131 -24.14 4.36 -0.31
C ALA A 131 -24.78 3.22 0.52
N GLN A 132 -24.68 1.97 0.06
CA GLN A 132 -25.22 0.79 0.73
C GLN A 132 -24.23 0.11 1.68
N ILE A 133 -22.93 0.45 1.59
CA ILE A 133 -21.91 -0.15 2.45
C ILE A 133 -22.00 0.42 3.87
N VAL A 134 -22.07 -0.49 4.85
CA VAL A 134 -21.97 -0.16 6.27
C VAL A 134 -20.59 -0.58 6.77
N LEU A 135 -19.81 0.38 7.28
CA LEU A 135 -18.48 0.09 7.80
C LEU A 135 -18.57 -0.53 9.21
N PRO A 136 -17.71 -1.51 9.54
CA PRO A 136 -17.63 -2.03 10.89
C PRO A 136 -17.19 -0.93 11.86
N LYS A 137 -17.81 -0.87 13.04
CA LYS A 137 -17.32 -0.01 14.13
C LYS A 137 -15.90 -0.49 14.48
N LYS A 138 -14.92 0.43 14.55
CA LYS A 138 -13.58 0.10 15.03
C LYS A 138 -13.72 -0.62 16.38
N ARG A 139 -13.23 -1.85 16.49
CA ARG A 139 -12.89 -2.40 17.82
C ARG A 139 -11.77 -1.52 18.37
N GLN A 140 -12.04 -0.88 19.49
CA GLN A 140 -11.03 -0.27 20.32
C GLN A 140 -10.39 -1.42 21.10
N ASP A 141 -9.38 -2.04 20.51
CA ASP A 141 -8.46 -2.94 21.22
C ASP A 141 -7.11 -2.25 21.32
#